data_AF-A0AAJ2AXH8-F1
#
_entry.id   AF-A0AAJ2AXH8-F1
#
_cell.length_a   1.000
_cell.length_b   1.000
_cell.length_c   1.000
_cell.angle_alpha   90.00
_cell.angle_beta   90.00
_cell.angle_gamma   90.00
#
_symmetry.space_group_name_H-M   'P 1'
#
loop_
_entity.id
_entity.type
_entity.pdbx_description
1 polymer ?
#
loop_
_entity_poly.entity_id
_entity_poly.type
_entity_poly.pdbx_seq_one_letter_code
_entity_poly.pdbx_strand_id
1 'polypeptide(L)'
;MNCKPGDLAYIVVPADWPIKTVDGHVVEVVHLHPTYSAQASDRRPTWWCRFPTPWLNSNGALVSQAYVMDSWLRPISGVPVNDEEPADVNMPEAFQLALGIEMRAWA
;
A
#
# COMPACT_ATOMS: atom_id res chain seq x y z
N MET A 1 -8.35 -8.97 -10.97
CA MET A 1 -7.07 -8.90 -10.24
C MET A 1 -6.95 -7.50 -9.72
N ASN A 2 -6.81 -7.36 -8.39
CA ASN A 2 -6.81 -6.06 -7.71
C ASN A 2 -5.42 -5.40 -7.74
N CYS A 3 -4.37 -6.18 -7.94
CA CYS A 3 -2.99 -5.71 -7.95
C CYS A 3 -2.23 -6.24 -9.17
N LYS A 4 -1.08 -5.63 -9.44
CA LYS A 4 -0.07 -6.08 -10.40
C LYS A 4 1.32 -6.11 -9.73
N PRO A 5 2.31 -6.81 -10.32
CA PRO A 5 3.69 -6.74 -9.86
C PRO A 5 4.19 -5.30 -9.68
N GLY A 6 4.83 -5.03 -8.55
CA GLY A 6 5.34 -3.71 -8.15
C GLY A 6 4.34 -2.86 -7.34
N ASP A 7 3.07 -3.25 -7.25
CA ASP A 7 2.12 -2.53 -6.40
C ASP A 7 2.42 -2.76 -4.91
N LEU A 8 2.17 -1.73 -4.10
CA LEU A 8 1.98 -1.89 -2.67
C LEU A 8 0.50 -2.12 -2.36
N ALA A 9 0.21 -2.99 -1.39
CA ALA A 9 -1.14 -3.33 -0.99
C ALA A 9 -1.24 -3.58 0.53
N TYR A 10 -2.37 -3.22 1.12
CA TYR A 10 -2.76 -3.73 2.44
C TYR A 10 -3.43 -5.10 2.30
N ILE A 11 -3.12 -6.00 3.22
CA ILE A 11 -3.83 -7.27 3.36
C ILE A 11 -5.09 -7.03 4.21
N VAL A 12 -6.24 -7.43 3.66
CA VAL A 12 -7.54 -7.43 4.34
C VAL A 12 -8.06 -8.85 4.38
N VAL A 13 -8.04 -9.46 5.56
CA VAL A 13 -8.50 -10.83 5.79
C VAL A 13 -10.02 -10.85 5.99
N PRO A 14 -10.78 -11.70 5.27
CA PRO A 14 -12.22 -11.83 5.42
C PRO A 14 -12.68 -12.07 6.86
N ALA A 15 -13.86 -11.56 7.20
CA ALA A 15 -14.36 -11.61 8.58
C ALA A 15 -14.56 -13.03 9.10
N ASP A 16 -14.98 -13.94 8.22
CA ASP A 16 -15.25 -15.36 8.43
C ASP A 16 -13.98 -16.22 8.46
N TRP A 17 -12.81 -15.65 8.18
CA TRP A 17 -11.56 -16.39 8.25
C TRP A 17 -11.07 -16.53 9.71
N PRO A 18 -10.75 -17.76 10.17
CA PRO A 18 -10.51 -18.02 11.59
C PRO A 18 -9.21 -17.42 12.13
N ILE A 19 -8.22 -17.17 11.27
CA ILE A 19 -6.88 -16.71 11.68
C ILE A 19 -6.47 -15.46 10.90
N LYS A 20 -6.44 -14.31 11.56
CA LYS A 20 -6.21 -12.99 10.93
C LYS A 20 -4.79 -12.44 11.14
N THR A 21 -3.80 -13.31 11.31
CA THR A 21 -2.43 -12.91 11.69
C THR A 21 -1.77 -11.96 10.68
N VAL A 22 -2.18 -12.01 9.41
CA VAL A 22 -1.63 -11.17 8.34
C VAL A 22 -2.48 -9.93 8.04
N ASP A 23 -3.61 -9.75 8.73
CA ASP A 23 -4.53 -8.63 8.49
C ASP A 23 -3.87 -7.29 8.83
N GLY A 24 -4.09 -6.30 7.97
CA GLY A 24 -3.53 -4.95 8.12
C GLY A 24 -2.07 -4.79 7.71
N HIS A 25 -1.34 -5.86 7.41
CA HIS A 25 0.05 -5.73 6.94
C HIS A 25 0.13 -5.14 5.53
N VAL A 26 1.17 -4.34 5.29
CA VAL A 26 1.54 -3.86 3.95
C VAL A 26 2.47 -4.87 3.29
N VAL A 27 2.24 -5.11 2.00
CA VAL A 27 3.08 -5.95 1.17
C VAL A 27 3.34 -5.33 -0.20
N GLU A 28 4.48 -5.68 -0.77
CA GLU A 28 4.79 -5.50 -2.18
C GLU A 28 4.40 -6.75 -2.96
N VAL A 29 3.69 -6.55 -4.06
CA VAL A 29 3.27 -7.63 -4.96
C VAL A 29 4.42 -7.97 -5.91
N VAL A 30 4.93 -9.20 -5.86
CA VAL A 30 6.13 -9.60 -6.63
C VAL A 30 5.74 -10.27 -7.95
N HIS A 31 5.01 -11.38 -7.88
CA HIS A 31 4.56 -12.11 -9.06
C HIS A 31 3.39 -13.01 -8.73
N LEU A 32 2.59 -13.35 -9.74
CA LEU A 32 1.48 -14.27 -9.60
C LEU A 32 2.03 -15.67 -9.35
N HIS A 33 1.55 -16.33 -8.30
CA HIS A 33 1.92 -17.72 -8.04
C HIS A 33 1.07 -18.64 -8.94
N PRO A 34 1.69 -19.47 -9.79
CA PRO A 34 0.96 -20.28 -10.77
C PRO A 34 0.13 -21.41 -10.14
N THR A 35 0.43 -21.77 -8.89
CA THR A 35 -0.28 -22.80 -8.13
C THR A 35 -1.32 -22.16 -7.22
N TYR A 36 -2.57 -22.59 -7.42
CA TYR A 36 -3.63 -22.51 -6.41
C TYR A 36 -3.08 -22.98 -5.06
N SER A 37 -3.45 -22.32 -3.97
CA SER A 37 -2.87 -22.56 -2.65
C SER A 37 -2.73 -24.06 -2.33
N ALA A 38 -1.76 -24.45 -1.50
CA ALA A 38 -1.50 -25.85 -1.15
C ALA A 38 -2.73 -26.61 -0.58
N GLN A 39 -3.82 -25.90 -0.25
CA GLN A 39 -5.14 -26.48 -0.07
C GLN A 39 -5.84 -26.60 -1.43
N ALA A 40 -5.82 -27.81 -1.99
CA ALA A 40 -6.29 -28.17 -3.33
C ALA A 40 -7.76 -27.79 -3.67
N SER A 41 -8.54 -27.27 -2.72
CA SER A 41 -9.91 -26.79 -2.92
C SER A 41 -10.01 -25.31 -3.31
N ASP A 42 -9.02 -24.48 -2.97
CA ASP A 42 -9.09 -23.04 -3.22
C ASP A 42 -8.36 -22.65 -4.51
N ARG A 43 -9.14 -22.54 -5.60
CA ARG A 43 -8.65 -22.20 -6.94
C ARG A 43 -8.54 -20.69 -7.19
N ARG A 44 -8.49 -19.86 -6.16
CA ARG A 44 -8.38 -18.42 -6.33
C ARG A 44 -6.92 -18.01 -6.66
N PRO A 45 -6.74 -16.96 -7.48
CA PRO A 45 -5.41 -16.45 -7.79
C PRO A 45 -4.71 -15.96 -6.53
N THR A 46 -3.44 -16.33 -6.39
CA THR A 46 -2.61 -16.02 -5.22
C THR A 46 -1.34 -15.34 -5.69
N TRP A 47 -0.93 -14.29 -4.99
CA TRP A 47 0.29 -13.54 -5.25
C TRP A 47 1.38 -13.97 -4.29
N TRP A 48 2.61 -14.03 -4.79
CA TRP A 48 3.77 -14.00 -3.92
C TRP A 48 4.07 -12.55 -3.55
N CYS A 49 4.07 -12.29 -2.25
CA CYS A 49 4.20 -10.96 -1.69
C CYS A 49 5.41 -10.87 -0.76
N ARG A 50 6.07 -9.71 -0.75
CA ARG A 50 7.18 -9.39 0.16
C ARG A 50 6.71 -8.38 1.20
N PHE A 51 7.04 -8.61 2.46
CA PHE A 51 6.83 -7.62 3.51
C PHE A 51 8.00 -6.62 3.49
N PRO A 52 7.77 -5.30 3.38
CA PRO A 52 8.83 -4.30 3.46
C PRO A 52 9.59 -4.34 4.79
N THR A 53 8.89 -4.72 5.86
CA THR A 53 9.47 -4.95 7.19
C THR A 53 9.11 -6.36 7.64
N PRO A 54 10.10 -7.26 7.83
CA PRO A 54 9.86 -8.59 8.37
C PRO A 54 9.24 -8.52 9.78
N TRP A 55 8.41 -9.50 10.13
CA TRP A 55 7.70 -9.53 11.42
C TRP A 55 7.69 -10.95 12.01
N LEU A 56 7.52 -11.07 13.32
CA LEU A 56 7.43 -12.36 14.01
C LEU A 56 5.99 -12.85 14.00
N ASN A 57 5.75 -14.05 13.47
CA ASN A 57 4.44 -14.66 13.53
C ASN A 57 4.15 -15.27 14.91
N SER A 58 2.92 -15.78 15.09
CA SER A 58 2.48 -16.41 16.35
C SER A 58 3.32 -17.62 16.76
N ASN A 59 4.05 -18.22 15.84
CA ASN A 59 4.93 -19.36 16.09
C ASN A 59 6.38 -18.92 16.38
N GLY A 60 6.64 -17.61 16.48
CA GLY A 60 7.97 -17.05 16.71
C GLY A 60 8.87 -17.07 15.47
N ALA A 61 8.35 -17.38 14.29
CA ALA A 61 9.13 -17.38 13.06
C ALA A 61 9.14 -15.98 12.43
N LEU A 62 10.31 -15.54 11.97
CA LEU A 62 10.45 -14.30 11.22
C LEU A 62 9.93 -14.50 9.79
N VAL A 63 8.93 -13.71 9.41
CA VAL A 63 8.26 -13.76 8.12
C VAL A 63 8.63 -12.51 7.31
N SER A 64 9.21 -12.72 6.14
CA SER A 64 9.56 -11.66 5.18
C SER A 64 8.79 -11.75 3.86
N GLN A 65 8.09 -12.87 3.63
CA GLN A 65 7.33 -13.13 2.41
C GLN A 65 6.18 -14.10 2.68
N ALA A 66 5.10 -14.01 1.89
CA ALA A 66 3.96 -14.91 2.00
C ALA A 66 3.19 -15.00 0.68
N TYR A 67 2.43 -16.09 0.53
CA TYR A 67 1.38 -16.19 -0.47
C TYR A 67 0.12 -15.49 0.03
N VAL A 68 -0.43 -14.55 -0.75
CA VAL A 68 -1.63 -13.78 -0.38
C VAL A 68 -2.65 -13.84 -1.52
N MET A 69 -3.89 -14.14 -1.20
CA MET A 69 -4.96 -14.22 -2.18
C MET A 69 -5.24 -12.84 -2.80
N ASP A 70 -5.44 -12.77 -4.11
CA ASP A 70 -5.78 -11.50 -4.81
C ASP A 70 -7.00 -10.81 -4.19
N SER A 71 -7.98 -11.58 -3.72
CA SER A 71 -9.18 -11.08 -3.05
C SER A 71 -8.91 -10.38 -1.72
N TRP A 72 -7.78 -10.66 -1.05
CA TRP A 72 -7.40 -10.05 0.23
C TRP A 72 -6.60 -8.77 0.03
N LEU A 73 -6.02 -8.56 -1.14
CA LEU A 73 -5.19 -7.39 -1.40
C LEU A 73 -6.07 -6.17 -1.70
N ARG A 74 -5.73 -5.05 -1.06
CA ARG A 74 -6.24 -3.72 -1.39
C ARG A 74 -5.06 -2.88 -1.86
N PRO A 75 -4.94 -2.58 -3.17
CA PRO A 75 -3.84 -1.77 -3.66
C PRO A 75 -3.86 -0.41 -2.95
N ILE A 76 -2.66 0.10 -2.66
CA ILE A 76 -2.44 1.43 -2.10
C ILE A 76 -2.42 2.47 -3.24
N SER A 77 -2.65 2.07 -4.49
CA SER A 77 -2.74 2.96 -5.65
C SER A 77 -4.10 3.69 -5.69
N GLY A 78 -4.03 5.01 -5.54
CA GLY A 78 -5.19 5.89 -5.45
C GLY A 78 -4.86 7.34 -5.05
N VAL A 79 -3.67 7.59 -4.49
CA VAL A 79 -3.11 8.95 -4.45
C VAL A 79 -2.27 9.12 -5.72
N PRO A 80 -2.65 9.97 -6.67
CA PRO A 80 -1.72 10.38 -7.71
C PRO A 80 -0.53 11.02 -7.01
N VAL A 81 0.62 10.36 -7.06
CA VAL A 81 1.90 11.00 -6.72
C VAL A 81 2.27 11.88 -7.93
N ASN A 82 1.48 12.92 -8.16
CA ASN A 82 2.05 14.15 -8.69
C ASN A 82 2.64 14.84 -7.46
N ASP A 83 3.91 14.60 -7.17
CA ASP A 83 4.69 15.37 -6.19
C ASP A 83 4.93 16.80 -6.69
N GLU A 84 3.86 17.49 -7.07
CA GLU A 84 3.77 18.94 -7.22
C GLU A 84 2.59 19.42 -6.39
N GLU A 85 2.62 19.16 -5.08
CA GLU A 85 2.02 20.15 -4.20
C GLU A 85 2.95 21.39 -4.29
N PRO A 86 2.48 22.57 -4.75
CA PRO A 86 3.25 23.77 -4.48
C PRO A 86 3.36 23.81 -2.96
N ALA A 87 4.60 23.76 -2.45
CA ALA A 87 4.83 24.03 -1.05
C ALA A 87 4.14 25.35 -0.75
N ASP A 88 3.04 25.31 0.01
CA ASP A 88 2.39 26.51 0.51
C ASP A 88 3.29 27.00 1.64
N VAL A 89 4.45 27.52 1.22
CA VAL A 89 5.41 28.14 2.11
C VAL A 89 4.67 29.38 2.59
N ASN A 90 4.22 29.34 3.84
CA ASN A 90 3.69 30.52 4.52
C ASN A 90 4.85 31.52 4.68
N MET A 91 5.17 32.18 3.57
CA MET A 91 6.25 33.14 3.45
C MET A 91 5.78 34.38 4.22
N PRO A 92 6.53 34.83 5.22
CA PRO A 92 6.22 36.08 5.91
C PRO A 92 6.03 37.20 4.89
N GLU A 93 5.06 38.10 5.11
CA GLU A 93 4.70 39.19 4.18
C GLU A 93 5.92 39.99 3.67
N ALA A 94 6.95 40.15 4.52
CA ALA A 94 8.20 40.82 4.18
C ALA A 94 8.92 40.19 2.97
N PHE A 95 8.83 38.86 2.80
CA PHE A 95 9.41 38.15 1.66
C PHE A 95 8.56 38.27 0.40
N GLN A 96 7.24 38.38 0.53
CA GLN A 96 6.33 38.54 -0.60
C GLN A 96 6.48 39.94 -1.24
N LEU A 97 6.64 40.97 -0.40
CA LEU A 97 6.95 42.35 -0.83
C LEU A 97 8.33 42.45 -1.53
N ALA A 98 9.35 41.75 -1.02
CA ALA A 98 10.68 41.75 -1.62
C ALA A 98 10.72 41.08 -3.00
N LEU A 99 9.82 40.13 -3.26
CA LEU A 99 9.69 39.43 -4.54
C LEU A 99 8.72 40.08 -5.53
N GLY A 100 8.10 41.21 -5.16
CA GLY A 100 7.23 41.98 -6.07
C GLY A 100 5.91 41.28 -6.43
N ILE A 101 5.44 40.34 -5.60
CA ILE A 101 4.18 39.63 -5.82
C ILE A 101 3.04 40.55 -5.36
N GLU A 102 2.35 41.19 -6.32
CA GLU A 102 1.22 42.08 -6.00
C GLU A 102 -0.01 41.30 -5.55
N MET A 103 -0.43 41.52 -4.30
CA MET A 103 -1.73 41.07 -3.79
C MET A 103 -2.85 41.91 -4.43
N ARG A 104 -3.52 41.36 -5.45
CA ARG A 104 -4.79 41.94 -5.92
C ARG A 104 -5.90 41.56 -4.93
N ALA A 105 -6.28 42.53 -4.09
CA ALA A 105 -7.51 42.46 -3.31
C ALA A 105 -8.71 42.56 -4.27
N TRP A 106 -9.51 41.50 -4.32
CA TRP A 106 -10.83 41.55 -4.95
C TRP A 106 -11.80 42.16 -3.94
N ALA A 107 -12.48 43.23 -4.36
CA ALA A 107 -13.56 43.89 -3.63
C ALA A 107 -14.91 43.18 -3.84
#